data_AF-A0A644VC41-F1
#
_entry.id   AF-A0A644VC41-F1
#
_cell.length_a   1.000
_cell.length_b   1.000
_cell.length_c   1.000
_cell.angle_alpha   90.00
_cell.angle_beta   90.00
_cell.angle_gamma   90.00
#
_symmetry.space_group_name_H-M   'P 1'
#
loop_
_entity.id
_entity.type
_entity.pdbx_description
1 polymer ?
#
loop_
_entity_poly.entity_id
_entity_poly.type
_entity_poly.pdbx_seq_one_letter_code
_entity_poly.pdbx_strand_id
1 'polypeptide(L)'
;MKHNIKHMKEHKRMHRLSYTYRLLSIPLLFCFVFILFNGCENTNNELEKRFGMRTITRFEISPDHNPENIYVGHIGIINEKEKIITINVPKQANLTAIKPTIEVAPFASISPSSLEPVNLTDTVEYVVTAQNGRKSYYSVVCKNDYLYANATLMAVNISYQIEENTITERILIPSNNKSISLTLPATADLTKIKLAFEPDPYSHFAQYYIGSKKTDFTELLDFTNYPNGMQITVISENNKNFALYTIKLMLE
;
A
#
# COMPACT_ATOMS: atom_id res chain seq x y z
N MET A 1 -43.55 16.19 42.02
CA MET A 1 -42.28 16.88 42.33
C MET A 1 -41.33 16.61 41.17
N LYS A 2 -41.18 17.59 40.27
CA LYS A 2 -40.34 17.54 39.06
C LYS A 2 -38.94 18.05 39.40
N HIS A 3 -37.92 17.21 39.22
CA HIS A 3 -36.48 17.50 39.03
C HIS A 3 -35.80 16.13 39.23
N ASN A 4 -34.90 15.59 38.42
CA ASN A 4 -33.85 16.23 37.65
C ASN A 4 -33.28 15.17 36.67
N ILE A 5 -33.78 15.10 35.43
CA ILE A 5 -33.12 14.35 34.33
C ILE A 5 -33.20 15.24 33.10
N LYS A 6 -32.36 16.28 33.05
CA LYS A 6 -32.16 17.07 31.83
C LYS A 6 -30.80 17.78 31.80
N HIS A 7 -29.71 17.05 31.96
CA HIS A 7 -28.37 17.60 31.70
C HIS A 7 -27.43 16.55 31.11
N MET A 8 -27.77 15.96 29.95
CA MET A 8 -26.76 15.44 29.01
C MET A 8 -27.32 15.19 27.61
N LYS A 9 -28.10 16.12 27.05
CA LYS A 9 -28.58 16.02 25.65
C LYS A 9 -28.86 17.36 24.96
N GLU A 10 -28.12 18.40 25.31
CA GLU A 10 -28.16 19.70 24.61
C GLU A 10 -26.75 20.25 24.32
N HIS A 11 -25.92 19.48 23.63
CA HIS A 11 -24.73 20.04 23.00
C HIS A 11 -24.41 19.32 21.69
N LYS A 12 -25.31 19.50 20.70
CA LYS A 12 -25.01 19.46 19.25
C LYS A 12 -26.33 19.47 18.46
N ARG A 13 -26.92 20.66 18.33
CA ARG A 13 -27.69 20.99 17.14
C ARG A 13 -27.85 22.51 17.02
N MET A 14 -27.61 22.98 15.81
CA MET A 14 -28.00 24.28 15.25
C MET A 14 -27.08 25.48 15.51
N HIS A 15 -26.17 25.72 14.57
CA HIS A 15 -26.16 26.96 13.78
C HIS A 15 -25.52 26.67 12.41
N ARG A 16 -26.37 26.38 11.40
CA ARG A 16 -26.01 26.51 9.98
C ARG A 16 -26.06 28.00 9.66
N LEU A 17 -24.94 28.57 9.25
CA LEU A 17 -24.89 29.91 8.66
C LEU A 17 -25.18 29.79 7.17
N SER A 18 -26.32 30.33 6.77
CA SER A 18 -26.75 30.52 5.38
C SER A 18 -26.17 31.82 4.83
N TYR A 19 -25.39 31.73 3.76
CA TYR A 19 -24.96 32.90 2.96
C TYR A 19 -26.08 33.25 1.97
N THR A 20 -26.67 34.44 2.13
CA THR A 20 -27.61 35.03 1.18
C THR A 20 -26.90 36.12 0.38
N TYR A 21 -26.85 35.97 -0.95
CA TYR A 21 -26.40 37.03 -1.87
C TYR A 21 -27.49 38.10 -2.01
N ARG A 22 -27.19 39.34 -1.62
CA ARG A 22 -28.01 40.52 -1.97
C ARG A 22 -27.44 41.14 -3.24
N LEU A 23 -28.24 41.19 -4.31
CA LEU A 23 -27.98 42.00 -5.49
C LEU A 23 -27.98 43.48 -5.09
N LEU A 24 -26.90 44.19 -5.40
CA LEU A 24 -26.84 45.66 -5.38
C LEU A 24 -26.78 46.15 -6.83
N SER A 25 -27.81 46.88 -7.23
CA SER A 25 -28.02 47.50 -8.54
C SER A 25 -27.01 48.61 -8.82
N ILE A 26 -26.21 48.47 -9.87
CA ILE A 26 -25.31 49.51 -10.41
C ILE A 26 -26.04 50.20 -11.58
N PRO A 27 -26.16 51.54 -11.62
CA PRO A 27 -26.90 52.21 -12.68
C PRO A 27 -26.10 52.24 -14.00
N LEU A 28 -26.85 52.00 -15.07
CA LEU A 28 -26.47 52.05 -16.48
C LEU A 28 -26.13 53.50 -16.88
N LEU A 29 -24.86 53.84 -17.15
CA LEU A 29 -24.49 55.07 -17.84
C LEU A 29 -24.06 54.72 -19.27
N PHE A 30 -24.98 55.03 -20.18
CA PHE A 30 -24.84 54.97 -21.63
C PHE A 30 -23.91 56.11 -22.08
N CYS A 31 -22.67 55.80 -22.47
CA CYS A 31 -21.85 56.69 -23.29
C CYS A 31 -21.57 56.01 -24.62
N PHE A 32 -22.42 56.34 -25.60
CA PHE A 32 -22.17 56.11 -27.01
C PHE A 32 -20.95 56.96 -27.43
N VAL A 33 -19.82 56.31 -27.71
CA VAL A 33 -18.78 56.90 -28.55
C VAL A 33 -18.52 55.91 -29.69
N PHE A 34 -19.20 56.18 -30.80
CA PHE A 34 -18.84 55.67 -32.11
C PHE A 34 -17.53 56.33 -32.53
N ILE A 35 -16.44 55.57 -32.59
CA ILE A 35 -15.31 55.87 -33.48
C ILE A 35 -15.07 54.61 -34.31
N LEU A 36 -15.36 54.75 -35.60
CA LEU A 36 -15.12 53.76 -36.64
C LEU A 36 -13.63 53.72 -37.02
N PHE A 37 -13.13 52.48 -37.15
CA PHE A 37 -12.03 51.95 -37.95
C PHE A 37 -10.76 52.78 -38.16
N ASN A 38 -9.63 52.21 -37.73
CA ASN A 38 -8.55 51.89 -38.65
C ASN A 38 -7.86 50.59 -38.21
N GLY A 39 -7.60 49.72 -39.17
CA GLY A 39 -7.11 48.38 -38.95
C GLY A 39 -5.68 48.30 -38.45
N CYS A 40 -5.41 47.23 -37.72
CA CYS A 40 -4.19 46.45 -37.91
C CYS A 40 -4.59 44.99 -37.75
N GLU A 41 -4.65 44.28 -38.86
CA GLU A 41 -4.71 42.83 -38.90
C GLU A 41 -3.33 42.35 -38.40
N ASN A 42 -3.25 42.03 -37.11
CA ASN A 42 -2.05 41.42 -36.54
C ASN A 42 -2.42 40.04 -36.02
N THR A 43 -2.07 39.05 -36.85
CA THR A 43 -2.09 37.62 -36.55
C THR A 43 -1.34 37.35 -35.25
N ASN A 44 -2.05 37.21 -34.14
CA ASN A 44 -1.54 36.53 -32.98
C ASN A 44 -2.61 35.52 -32.55
N ASN A 45 -2.62 34.37 -33.23
CA ASN A 45 -2.78 33.12 -32.49
C ASN A 45 -1.82 33.27 -31.31
N GLU A 46 -2.32 33.51 -30.10
CA GLU A 46 -1.52 33.24 -28.92
C GLU A 46 -1.19 31.77 -29.03
N LEU A 47 0.03 31.52 -29.51
CA LEU A 47 0.69 30.24 -29.52
C LEU A 47 0.56 29.74 -28.09
N GLU A 48 -0.41 28.86 -27.80
CA GLU A 48 -0.45 28.15 -26.53
C GLU A 48 0.98 27.66 -26.32
N LYS A 49 1.64 28.14 -25.26
CA LYS A 49 3.04 27.79 -25.01
C LYS A 49 3.07 26.29 -24.69
N ARG A 50 3.20 25.46 -25.73
CA ARG A 50 3.17 24.02 -25.58
C ARG A 50 4.42 23.59 -24.84
N PHE A 51 4.22 23.04 -23.64
CA PHE A 51 5.32 22.64 -22.78
C PHE A 51 6.09 21.46 -23.40
N GLY A 52 7.42 21.50 -23.30
CA GLY A 52 8.33 20.49 -23.86
C GLY A 52 8.85 19.46 -22.87
N MET A 53 8.33 19.48 -21.64
CA MET A 53 8.69 18.51 -20.59
C MET A 53 8.14 17.13 -20.97
N ARG A 54 8.97 16.11 -20.81
CA ARG A 54 8.73 14.72 -21.25
C ARG A 54 9.51 13.75 -20.36
N THR A 55 9.34 13.95 -19.07
CA THR A 55 10.05 13.20 -18.04
C THR A 55 9.09 12.27 -17.32
N ILE A 56 9.57 11.07 -16.99
CA ILE A 56 8.92 10.23 -15.98
C ILE A 56 9.40 10.75 -14.63
N THR A 57 8.48 11.14 -13.76
CA THR A 57 8.79 11.68 -12.42
C THR A 57 8.64 10.62 -11.34
N ARG A 58 7.84 9.58 -11.60
CA ARG A 58 7.67 8.44 -10.70
C ARG A 58 7.39 7.18 -11.50
N PHE A 59 7.99 6.08 -11.07
CA PHE A 59 7.69 4.74 -11.54
C PHE A 59 7.65 3.82 -10.32
N GLU A 60 6.51 3.20 -10.04
CA GLU A 60 6.32 2.35 -8.88
C GLU A 60 5.53 1.08 -9.25
N ILE A 61 5.91 -0.03 -8.64
CA ILE A 61 5.11 -1.26 -8.63
C ILE A 61 4.61 -1.45 -7.19
N SER A 62 3.30 -1.42 -6.99
CA SER A 62 2.67 -1.47 -5.67
C SER A 62 1.70 -2.65 -5.53
N PRO A 63 1.45 -3.13 -4.29
CA PRO A 63 0.47 -4.18 -4.02
C PRO A 63 -0.96 -3.81 -4.45
N ASP A 64 -1.33 -2.53 -4.37
CA ASP A 64 -2.69 -2.05 -4.68
C ASP A 64 -3.17 -2.43 -6.10
N HIS A 65 -2.23 -2.46 -7.05
CA HIS A 65 -2.51 -2.78 -8.45
C HIS A 65 -1.98 -4.16 -8.88
N ASN A 66 -1.21 -4.82 -8.00
CA ASN A 66 -0.58 -6.11 -8.25
C ASN A 66 -0.75 -7.04 -7.02
N PRO A 67 -1.99 -7.27 -6.54
CA PRO A 67 -2.24 -8.11 -5.37
C PRO A 67 -1.78 -9.55 -5.63
N GLU A 68 -1.46 -10.28 -4.57
CA GLU A 68 -0.99 -11.69 -4.60
C GLU A 68 0.37 -11.90 -5.31
N ASN A 69 0.92 -10.87 -5.93
CA ASN A 69 2.20 -10.90 -6.63
C ASN A 69 3.24 -9.99 -5.96
N ILE A 70 2.79 -8.80 -5.55
CA ILE A 70 3.59 -7.77 -4.89
C ILE A 70 2.98 -7.50 -3.53
N TYR A 71 3.81 -7.48 -2.48
CA TYR A 71 3.34 -7.33 -1.10
C TYR A 71 3.77 -6.01 -0.46
N VAL A 72 4.76 -5.31 -1.05
CA VAL A 72 5.24 -3.99 -0.63
C VAL A 72 5.53 -3.13 -1.86
N GLY A 73 5.52 -1.80 -1.70
CA GLY A 73 5.83 -0.89 -2.81
C GLY A 73 7.31 -0.93 -3.22
N HIS A 74 7.57 -1.00 -4.53
CA HIS A 74 8.89 -0.94 -5.13
C HIS A 74 9.01 0.29 -6.03
N ILE A 75 9.95 1.17 -5.73
CA ILE A 75 10.17 2.41 -6.47
C ILE A 75 11.32 2.22 -7.47
N GLY A 76 11.08 2.60 -8.71
CA GLY A 76 12.08 2.60 -9.78
C GLY A 76 13.07 3.75 -9.61
N ILE A 77 14.35 3.46 -9.81
CA ILE A 77 15.42 4.46 -9.89
C ILE A 77 15.43 5.01 -11.31
N ILE A 78 15.14 6.31 -11.45
CA ILE A 78 15.08 7.00 -12.75
C ILE A 78 16.42 7.66 -13.02
N ASN A 79 17.16 7.15 -14.01
CA ASN A 79 18.31 7.82 -14.58
C ASN A 79 17.86 8.70 -15.74
N GLU A 80 17.65 9.99 -15.46
CA GLU A 80 17.13 10.95 -16.43
C GLU A 80 18.09 11.22 -17.61
N LYS A 81 19.41 11.08 -17.40
CA LYS A 81 20.42 11.28 -18.43
C LYS A 81 20.44 10.13 -19.43
N GLU A 82 20.48 8.91 -18.92
CA GLU A 82 20.55 7.69 -19.74
C GLU A 82 19.18 7.20 -20.21
N LYS A 83 18.09 7.78 -19.67
CA LYS A 83 16.70 7.36 -19.89
C LYS A 83 16.46 5.90 -19.53
N ILE A 84 17.08 5.45 -18.45
CA ILE A 84 16.90 4.10 -17.93
C ILE A 84 16.18 4.18 -16.59
N ILE A 85 15.15 3.37 -16.43
CA ILE A 85 14.50 3.13 -15.14
C ILE A 85 14.86 1.73 -14.71
N THR A 86 15.50 1.60 -13.55
CA THR A 86 15.78 0.29 -12.94
C THR A 86 14.86 0.10 -11.76
N ILE A 87 14.07 -0.98 -11.76
CA ILE A 87 13.23 -1.36 -10.62
C ILE A 87 13.61 -2.76 -10.15
N ASN A 88 13.61 -2.97 -8.84
CA ASN A 88 13.90 -4.27 -8.24
C ASN A 88 12.69 -4.74 -7.43
N VAL A 89 12.12 -5.87 -7.85
CA VAL A 89 10.91 -6.48 -7.28
C VAL A 89 11.25 -7.85 -6.68
N PRO A 90 10.33 -8.48 -5.92
CA PRO A 90 10.61 -9.75 -5.25
C PRO A 90 11.02 -10.85 -6.21
N LYS A 91 11.88 -11.76 -5.75
CA LYS A 91 12.38 -12.90 -6.54
C LYS A 91 11.29 -13.80 -7.10
N GLN A 92 10.19 -13.92 -6.36
CA GLN A 92 9.03 -14.75 -6.67
C GLN A 92 8.01 -14.03 -7.56
N ALA A 93 8.20 -12.74 -7.86
CA ALA A 93 7.22 -11.96 -8.59
C ALA A 93 7.06 -12.47 -10.03
N ASN A 94 5.81 -12.69 -10.45
CA ASN A 94 5.45 -12.96 -11.82
C ASN A 94 5.45 -11.64 -12.62
N LEU A 95 6.35 -11.53 -13.59
CA LEU A 95 6.57 -10.29 -14.33
C LEU A 95 5.72 -10.16 -15.61
N THR A 96 4.90 -11.15 -15.95
CA THR A 96 4.24 -11.22 -17.26
C THR A 96 3.11 -10.21 -17.48
N ALA A 97 2.53 -9.66 -16.42
CA ALA A 97 1.41 -8.73 -16.48
C ALA A 97 1.42 -7.73 -15.29
N ILE A 98 2.50 -6.99 -15.13
CA ILE A 98 2.66 -5.98 -14.07
C ILE A 98 1.94 -4.68 -14.45
N LYS A 99 1.24 -4.08 -13.49
CA LYS A 99 0.61 -2.76 -13.61
C LYS A 99 1.41 -1.72 -12.84
N PRO A 100 2.36 -1.01 -13.49
CA PRO A 100 3.12 0.05 -12.83
C PRO A 100 2.28 1.33 -12.69
N THR A 101 2.44 2.02 -11.55
CA THR A 101 1.95 3.39 -11.36
C THR A 101 3.02 4.35 -11.87
N ILE A 102 2.66 5.19 -12.84
CA ILE A 102 3.60 6.09 -13.52
C ILE A 102 3.09 7.51 -13.48
N GLU A 103 3.93 8.43 -13.03
CA GLU A 103 3.69 9.86 -13.10
C GLU A 103 4.67 10.49 -14.10
N VAL A 104 4.15 11.39 -14.93
CA VAL A 104 4.93 12.15 -15.91
C VAL A 104 4.80 13.64 -15.69
N ALA A 105 5.68 14.41 -16.31
CA ALA A 105 5.61 15.86 -16.27
C ALA A 105 4.22 16.40 -16.69
N PRO A 106 3.79 17.56 -16.16
CA PRO A 106 2.51 18.17 -16.54
C PRO A 106 2.34 18.30 -18.05
N PHE A 107 1.13 18.01 -18.52
CA PHE A 107 0.74 18.04 -19.94
C PHE A 107 1.45 17.04 -20.86
N ALA A 108 2.31 16.16 -20.32
CA ALA A 108 2.85 15.04 -21.08
C ALA A 108 1.90 13.83 -21.00
N SER A 109 1.95 12.98 -22.02
CA SER A 109 1.33 11.66 -22.03
C SER A 109 2.41 10.57 -22.11
N ILE A 110 2.05 9.33 -21.78
CA ILE A 110 2.95 8.19 -21.79
C ILE A 110 2.28 6.96 -22.43
N SER A 111 3.07 6.16 -23.15
CA SER A 111 2.69 4.86 -23.70
C SER A 111 3.83 3.85 -23.46
N PRO A 112 3.60 2.66 -22.89
CA PRO A 112 2.36 2.19 -22.26
C PRO A 112 1.84 3.15 -21.18
N SER A 113 0.52 3.16 -21.00
CA SER A 113 -0.13 4.05 -20.03
C SER A 113 0.07 3.56 -18.59
N SER A 114 -0.04 4.46 -17.61
CA SER A 114 0.00 4.05 -16.19
C SER A 114 -1.12 3.04 -15.92
N LEU A 115 -0.80 1.99 -15.16
CA LEU A 115 -1.67 0.85 -14.84
C LEU A 115 -2.04 -0.06 -16.02
N GLU A 116 -1.51 0.19 -17.21
CA GLU A 116 -1.58 -0.77 -18.31
C GLU A 116 -0.75 -2.00 -17.95
N PRO A 117 -1.29 -3.23 -18.07
CA PRO A 117 -0.52 -4.44 -17.84
C PRO A 117 0.61 -4.55 -18.87
N VAL A 118 1.84 -4.71 -18.40
CA VAL A 118 3.03 -4.91 -19.24
C VAL A 118 3.79 -6.16 -18.82
N ASN A 119 4.44 -6.79 -19.79
CA ASN A 119 5.38 -7.87 -19.51
C ASN A 119 6.78 -7.30 -19.24
N LEU A 120 7.25 -7.42 -18.00
CA LEU A 120 8.57 -6.97 -17.54
C LEU A 120 9.60 -8.11 -17.46
N THR A 121 9.37 -9.26 -18.11
CA THR A 121 10.41 -10.30 -18.24
C THR A 121 11.62 -9.81 -19.02
N ASP A 122 11.41 -8.84 -19.90
CA ASP A 122 12.42 -8.20 -20.74
C ASP A 122 12.37 -6.67 -20.56
N THR A 123 13.31 -5.96 -21.18
CA THR A 123 13.30 -4.50 -21.19
C THR A 123 12.07 -3.97 -21.94
N VAL A 124 11.33 -3.05 -21.32
CA VAL A 124 10.16 -2.40 -21.94
C VAL A 124 10.46 -0.94 -22.21
N GLU A 125 10.18 -0.49 -23.43
CA GLU A 125 10.28 0.92 -23.81
C GLU A 125 9.00 1.68 -23.46
N TYR A 126 9.15 2.83 -22.80
CA TYR A 126 8.09 3.80 -22.55
C TYR A 126 8.35 5.10 -23.30
N VAL A 127 7.33 5.60 -23.98
CA VAL A 127 7.39 6.83 -24.78
C VAL A 127 6.62 7.93 -24.07
N VAL A 128 7.34 8.94 -23.57
CA VAL A 128 6.74 10.15 -23.03
C VAL A 128 6.61 11.19 -24.14
N THR A 129 5.39 11.62 -24.44
CA THR A 129 5.10 12.65 -25.44
C THR A 129 4.73 13.96 -24.75
N ALA A 130 5.54 14.99 -24.93
CA ALA A 130 5.25 16.33 -24.42
C ALA A 130 4.05 16.95 -25.14
N GLN A 131 3.44 17.98 -24.55
CA GLN A 131 2.35 18.75 -25.18
C GLN A 131 2.74 19.32 -26.56
N ASN A 132 4.02 19.69 -26.74
CA ASN A 132 4.52 20.17 -28.04
C ASN A 132 4.84 19.06 -29.05
N GLY A 133 4.52 17.80 -28.73
CA GLY A 133 4.71 16.64 -29.60
C GLY A 133 6.11 16.02 -29.57
N ARG A 134 7.09 16.64 -28.88
CA ARG A 134 8.42 16.04 -28.72
C ARG A 134 8.36 14.81 -27.82
N LYS A 135 9.14 13.78 -28.18
CA LYS A 135 9.16 12.50 -27.49
C LYS A 135 10.45 12.29 -26.69
N SER A 136 10.35 11.48 -25.64
CA SER A 136 11.47 10.89 -24.91
C SER A 136 11.17 9.42 -24.70
N TYR A 137 12.19 8.59 -24.87
CA TYR A 137 12.10 7.13 -24.80
C TYR A 137 12.82 6.69 -23.54
N TYR A 138 12.18 5.90 -22.69
CA TYR A 138 12.74 5.34 -21.47
C TYR A 138 12.78 3.82 -21.55
N SER A 139 13.91 3.23 -21.22
CA SER A 139 14.04 1.78 -21.08
C SER A 139 13.80 1.39 -19.62
N VAL A 140 12.74 0.63 -19.36
CA VAL A 140 12.46 0.05 -18.04
C VAL A 140 13.09 -1.32 -17.97
N VAL A 141 14.02 -1.49 -17.03
CA VAL A 141 14.68 -2.75 -16.70
C VAL A 141 14.19 -3.21 -15.33
N CYS A 142 13.52 -4.36 -15.30
CA CYS A 142 13.06 -4.98 -14.08
C CYS A 142 14.05 -6.06 -13.63
N LYS A 143 14.45 -6.00 -12.35
CA LYS A 143 15.22 -7.04 -11.67
C LYS A 143 14.31 -7.73 -10.65
N ASN A 144 14.53 -9.01 -10.41
CA ASN A 144 13.81 -9.81 -9.41
C ASN A 144 14.77 -10.30 -8.31
N ASP A 145 15.60 -9.40 -7.80
CA ASP A 145 16.62 -9.71 -6.80
C ASP A 145 16.24 -9.21 -5.39
N TYR A 146 15.05 -8.62 -5.24
CA TYR A 146 14.60 -8.14 -3.93
C TYR A 146 14.29 -9.32 -3.02
N LEU A 147 14.85 -9.27 -1.81
CA LEU A 147 14.58 -10.21 -0.72
C LEU A 147 14.03 -9.45 0.48
N TYR A 148 12.98 -9.98 1.09
CA TYR A 148 12.35 -9.41 2.27
C TYR A 148 13.30 -9.45 3.46
N ALA A 149 13.42 -8.31 4.14
CA ALA A 149 14.44 -8.10 5.15
C ALA A 149 13.91 -8.13 6.58
N ASN A 150 12.61 -8.03 6.80
CA ASN A 150 12.06 -8.04 8.15
C ASN A 150 11.76 -9.47 8.62
N ALA A 151 11.64 -9.60 9.94
CA ALA A 151 11.33 -10.85 10.64
C ALA A 151 10.22 -10.62 11.67
N THR A 152 9.19 -9.87 11.29
CA THR A 152 8.14 -9.38 12.17
C THR A 152 6.79 -10.03 11.90
N LEU A 153 6.07 -10.34 12.97
CA LEU A 153 4.71 -10.85 12.95
C LEU A 153 3.73 -9.74 13.30
N MET A 154 2.63 -9.65 12.57
CA MET A 154 1.52 -8.74 12.85
C MET A 154 0.41 -9.43 13.63
N ALA A 155 0.17 -10.71 13.36
CA ALA A 155 -0.81 -11.50 14.09
C ALA A 155 -0.46 -12.99 14.05
N VAL A 156 -1.16 -13.75 14.90
CA VAL A 156 -1.22 -15.21 14.81
C VAL A 156 -2.68 -15.63 14.97
N ASN A 157 -3.13 -16.53 14.11
CA ASN A 157 -4.37 -17.26 14.29
C ASN A 157 -4.06 -18.56 15.02
N ILE A 158 -4.72 -18.77 16.15
CA ILE A 158 -4.57 -19.96 16.97
C ILE A 158 -5.89 -20.72 16.90
N SER A 159 -5.86 -21.91 16.30
CA SER A 159 -7.02 -22.79 16.25
C SER A 159 -6.86 -23.95 17.22
N TYR A 160 -7.94 -24.28 17.92
CA TYR A 160 -7.98 -25.34 18.93
C TYR A 160 -9.36 -25.99 18.96
N GLN A 161 -9.45 -27.20 19.48
CA GLN A 161 -10.73 -27.93 19.62
C GLN A 161 -11.32 -27.70 21.00
N ILE A 162 -12.64 -27.49 21.04
CA ILE A 162 -13.48 -27.61 22.24
C ILE A 162 -14.56 -28.62 21.90
N GLU A 163 -14.56 -29.76 22.58
CA GLU A 163 -15.45 -30.88 22.27
C GLU A 163 -15.30 -31.30 20.78
N GLU A 164 -16.34 -31.15 19.97
CA GLU A 164 -16.32 -31.44 18.52
C GLU A 164 -16.14 -30.18 17.65
N ASN A 165 -16.02 -29.00 18.25
CA ASN A 165 -15.94 -27.72 17.55
C ASN A 165 -14.51 -27.19 17.45
N THR A 166 -14.17 -26.62 16.31
CA THR A 166 -12.92 -25.87 16.13
C THR A 166 -13.15 -24.38 16.37
N ILE A 167 -12.43 -23.80 17.33
CA ILE A 167 -12.37 -22.36 17.55
C ILE A 167 -11.10 -21.82 16.91
N THR A 168 -11.13 -20.59 16.40
CA THR A 168 -9.95 -19.86 15.91
C THR A 168 -9.95 -18.45 16.45
N GLU A 169 -8.86 -18.10 17.13
CA GLU A 169 -8.66 -16.77 17.69
C GLU A 169 -7.50 -16.06 16.99
N ARG A 170 -7.76 -14.86 16.50
CA ARG A 170 -6.73 -14.01 15.89
C ARG A 170 -6.17 -13.04 16.92
N ILE A 171 -4.88 -13.19 17.23
CA ILE A 171 -4.19 -12.35 18.19
C ILE A 171 -3.31 -11.36 17.43
N LEU A 172 -3.59 -10.07 17.58
CA LEU A 172 -2.73 -9.00 17.09
C LEU A 172 -1.45 -8.90 17.92
N ILE A 173 -0.32 -8.75 17.25
CA ILE A 173 1.01 -8.65 17.85
C ILE A 173 1.52 -7.22 17.64
N PRO A 174 1.54 -6.39 18.69
CA PRO A 174 2.16 -5.06 18.61
C PRO A 174 3.64 -5.16 18.20
N SER A 175 4.15 -4.18 17.45
CA SER A 175 5.45 -4.25 16.75
C SER A 175 6.65 -4.66 17.63
N ASN A 176 6.63 -4.31 18.90
CA ASN A 176 7.70 -4.61 19.87
C ASN A 176 7.37 -5.78 20.81
N ASN A 177 6.16 -6.31 20.76
CA ASN A 177 5.77 -7.41 21.62
C ASN A 177 6.25 -8.74 21.02
N LYS A 178 7.02 -9.48 21.80
CA LYS A 178 7.50 -10.82 21.46
C LYS A 178 6.84 -11.92 22.28
N SER A 179 5.97 -11.55 23.21
CA SER A 179 5.18 -12.49 24.01
C SER A 179 3.73 -12.46 23.56
N ILE A 180 3.24 -13.63 23.15
CA ILE A 180 1.85 -13.88 22.79
C ILE A 180 1.30 -14.78 23.88
N SER A 181 0.29 -14.33 24.59
CA SER A 181 -0.37 -15.12 25.63
C SER A 181 -1.86 -15.22 25.32
N LEU A 182 -2.40 -16.43 25.39
CA LEU A 182 -3.82 -16.69 25.26
C LEU A 182 -4.27 -17.61 26.39
N THR A 183 -5.35 -17.22 27.06
CA THR A 183 -6.03 -18.09 28.03
C THR A 183 -7.19 -18.75 27.29
N LEU A 184 -7.23 -20.07 27.33
CA LEU A 184 -8.18 -20.93 26.65
C LEU A 184 -9.15 -21.51 27.67
N PRO A 185 -10.40 -21.84 27.27
CA PRO A 185 -11.33 -22.55 28.15
C PRO A 185 -10.72 -23.85 28.68
N ALA A 186 -11.05 -24.23 29.91
CA ALA A 186 -10.49 -25.42 30.58
C ALA A 186 -10.69 -26.74 29.80
N THR A 187 -11.64 -26.78 28.85
CA THR A 187 -11.95 -27.92 27.98
C THR A 187 -11.18 -27.95 26.66
N ALA A 188 -10.31 -26.97 26.40
CA ALA A 188 -9.55 -26.90 25.15
C ALA A 188 -8.48 -28.01 25.04
N ASP A 189 -8.41 -28.68 23.88
CA ASP A 189 -7.39 -29.70 23.59
C ASP A 189 -6.05 -29.04 23.19
N LEU A 190 -5.12 -28.96 24.15
CA LEU A 190 -3.77 -28.43 23.92
C LEU A 190 -2.88 -29.34 23.06
N THR A 191 -3.28 -30.59 22.78
CA THR A 191 -2.48 -31.53 21.98
C THR A 191 -2.63 -31.32 20.47
N LYS A 192 -3.64 -30.53 20.07
CA LYS A 192 -4.04 -30.32 18.67
C LYS A 192 -4.23 -28.84 18.33
N ILE A 193 -3.20 -28.04 18.59
CA ILE A 193 -3.21 -26.62 18.27
C ILE A 193 -2.71 -26.41 16.84
N LYS A 194 -3.45 -25.64 16.04
CA LYS A 194 -2.97 -25.13 14.76
C LYS A 194 -2.57 -23.68 14.90
N LEU A 195 -1.41 -23.31 14.35
CA LEU A 195 -0.98 -21.93 14.25
C LEU A 195 -0.96 -21.50 12.80
N ALA A 196 -1.43 -20.29 12.52
CA ALA A 196 -1.21 -19.63 11.24
C ALA A 196 -0.72 -18.20 11.48
N PHE A 197 0.55 -17.95 11.12
CA PHE A 197 1.18 -16.66 11.29
C PHE A 197 0.78 -15.69 10.19
N GLU A 198 0.54 -14.44 10.59
CA GLU A 198 0.39 -13.32 9.68
C GLU A 198 1.63 -12.44 9.83
N PRO A 199 2.64 -12.59 8.96
CA PRO A 199 3.81 -11.73 8.96
C PRO A 199 3.43 -10.31 8.55
N ASP A 200 4.26 -9.34 8.94
CA ASP A 200 4.22 -8.02 8.32
C ASP A 200 4.51 -8.13 6.81
N PRO A 201 3.96 -7.25 5.95
CA PRO A 201 4.25 -7.24 4.51
C PRO A 201 5.74 -7.28 4.17
N TYR A 202 6.60 -6.61 4.93
CA TYR A 202 8.06 -6.65 4.73
C TYR A 202 8.74 -7.94 5.24
N SER A 203 7.96 -8.85 5.82
CA SER A 203 8.35 -10.16 6.34
C SER A 203 7.64 -11.31 5.60
N HIS A 204 7.02 -11.04 4.44
CA HIS A 204 6.12 -11.98 3.76
C HIS A 204 6.74 -13.37 3.50
N PHE A 205 8.02 -13.42 3.09
CA PHE A 205 8.77 -14.67 2.89
C PHE A 205 9.70 -15.03 4.07
N ALA A 206 9.37 -14.57 5.28
CA ALA A 206 10.08 -14.98 6.47
C ALA A 206 9.97 -16.50 6.69
N GLN A 207 11.00 -17.06 7.33
CA GLN A 207 11.14 -18.47 7.63
C GLN A 207 10.92 -18.69 9.12
N TYR A 208 10.30 -19.80 9.48
CA TYR A 208 9.96 -20.09 10.87
C TYR A 208 10.63 -21.35 11.38
N TYR A 209 11.02 -21.32 12.65
CA TYR A 209 11.73 -22.41 13.32
C TYR A 209 11.22 -22.63 14.73
N ILE A 210 11.15 -23.90 15.13
CA ILE A 210 11.04 -24.33 16.52
C ILE A 210 12.38 -24.98 16.89
N GLY A 211 13.15 -24.34 17.77
CA GLY A 211 14.56 -24.69 17.97
C GLY A 211 15.33 -24.57 16.65
N SER A 212 15.96 -25.67 16.21
CA SER A 212 16.67 -25.75 14.93
C SER A 212 15.83 -26.29 13.76
N LYS A 213 14.59 -26.76 14.01
CA LYS A 213 13.73 -27.35 12.98
C LYS A 213 12.93 -26.26 12.27
N LYS A 214 13.11 -26.13 10.95
CA LYS A 214 12.27 -25.29 10.09
C LYS A 214 10.85 -25.88 10.02
N THR A 215 9.84 -25.01 10.04
CA THR A 215 8.43 -25.39 9.95
C THR A 215 7.62 -24.33 9.20
N ASP A 216 6.50 -24.75 8.62
CA ASP A 216 5.48 -23.90 8.00
C ASP A 216 4.16 -23.88 8.81
N PHE A 217 4.13 -24.57 9.97
CA PHE A 217 2.98 -24.71 10.85
C PHE A 217 1.73 -25.31 10.17
N THR A 218 1.92 -26.15 9.15
CA THR A 218 0.81 -26.91 8.54
C THR A 218 0.31 -28.05 9.44
N GLU A 219 1.20 -28.66 10.21
CA GLU A 219 0.91 -29.73 11.16
C GLU A 219 0.35 -29.19 12.49
N LEU A 220 -0.49 -30.00 13.14
CA LEU A 220 -0.97 -29.73 14.49
C LEU A 220 0.18 -29.86 15.50
N LEU A 221 0.17 -28.99 16.51
CA LEU A 221 1.17 -28.92 17.56
C LEU A 221 0.58 -29.31 18.91
N ASP A 222 1.38 -30.03 19.69
CA ASP A 222 1.08 -30.36 21.06
C ASP A 222 1.75 -29.38 22.02
N PHE A 223 0.95 -28.45 22.54
CA PHE A 223 1.38 -27.40 23.47
C PHE A 223 1.62 -27.89 24.89
N THR A 224 1.22 -29.12 25.23
CA THR A 224 1.56 -29.71 26.54
C THR A 224 3.07 -29.91 26.70
N ASN A 225 3.81 -30.01 25.58
CA ASN A 225 5.28 -30.07 25.56
C ASN A 225 5.96 -28.71 25.82
N TYR A 226 5.19 -27.61 25.88
CA TYR A 226 5.72 -26.25 26.03
C TYR A 226 5.09 -25.50 27.22
N PRO A 227 5.20 -26.01 28.46
CA PRO A 227 4.52 -25.44 29.64
C PRO A 227 4.98 -24.01 29.97
N ASN A 228 6.20 -23.64 29.57
CA ASN A 228 6.75 -22.29 29.75
C ASN A 228 6.55 -21.38 28.53
N GLY A 229 5.80 -21.83 27.54
CA GLY A 229 5.62 -21.19 26.25
C GLY A 229 6.54 -21.77 25.18
N MET A 230 6.02 -21.86 23.96
CA MET A 230 6.74 -22.32 22.78
C MET A 230 7.53 -21.16 22.18
N GLN A 231 8.83 -21.36 21.97
CA GLN A 231 9.68 -20.41 21.30
C GLN A 231 9.66 -20.62 19.79
N ILE A 232 9.50 -19.53 19.05
CA ILE A 232 9.50 -19.51 17.60
C ILE A 232 10.52 -18.48 17.13
N THR A 233 11.48 -18.92 16.33
CA THR A 233 12.40 -18.02 15.64
C THR A 233 11.85 -17.70 14.27
N VAL A 234 11.61 -16.42 14.01
CA VAL A 234 11.28 -15.88 12.69
C VAL A 234 12.58 -15.32 12.10
N ILE A 235 12.94 -15.74 10.90
CA ILE A 235 14.15 -15.29 10.19
C ILE A 235 13.72 -14.64 8.88
N SER A 236 14.27 -13.48 8.57
CA SER A 236 13.98 -12.79 7.31
C SER A 236 14.41 -13.63 6.10
N GLU A 237 13.78 -13.42 4.95
CA GLU A 237 14.11 -14.16 3.72
C GLU A 237 15.60 -14.01 3.35
N ASN A 238 16.15 -12.80 3.50
CA ASN A 238 17.56 -12.54 3.25
C ASN A 238 18.53 -13.08 4.31
N ASN A 239 18.02 -13.73 5.36
CA ASN A 239 18.75 -14.29 6.50
C ASN A 239 19.58 -13.28 7.32
N LYS A 240 19.32 -11.98 7.20
CA LYS A 240 20.08 -10.93 7.92
C LYS A 240 19.44 -10.50 9.23
N ASN A 241 18.14 -10.71 9.40
CA ASN A 241 17.40 -10.33 10.59
C ASN A 241 16.63 -11.52 11.14
N PHE A 242 16.46 -11.55 12.45
CA PHE A 242 15.63 -12.54 13.11
C PHE A 242 14.91 -11.93 14.31
N ALA A 243 13.83 -12.57 14.74
CA ALA A 243 13.13 -12.27 15.97
C ALA A 243 12.68 -13.55 16.66
N LEU A 244 12.79 -13.58 17.99
CA LEU A 244 12.31 -14.67 18.82
C LEU A 244 10.95 -14.28 19.40
N TYR A 245 9.92 -15.08 19.16
CA TYR A 245 8.60 -14.96 19.78
C TYR A 245 8.38 -16.10 20.77
N THR A 246 7.61 -15.84 21.81
CA THR A 246 7.14 -16.85 22.76
C THR A 246 5.62 -16.87 22.75
N ILE A 247 5.03 -18.01 22.41
CA ILE A 247 3.58 -18.25 22.50
C ILE A 247 3.30 -19.08 23.73
N LYS A 248 2.52 -18.52 24.66
CA LYS A 248 2.08 -19.20 25.87
C LYS A 248 0.57 -19.40 25.82
N LEU A 249 0.14 -20.65 25.87
CA LEU A 249 -1.26 -21.01 26.03
C LEU A 249 -1.48 -21.48 27.47
N MET A 250 -2.54 -20.98 28.10
CA MET A 250 -2.91 -21.33 29.46
C MET A 250 -4.38 -21.77 29.45
N LEU A 251 -4.74 -22.74 30.27
CA LEU A 251 -6.15 -23.04 30.52
C LEU A 251 -6.65 -22.14 31.67
N GLU A 252 -7.92 -21.76 31.62
CA GLU A 252 -8.64 -21.08 32.71
C GLU A 252 -8.62 -21.86 34.04
#